data_AF-A0A6I6SK66-F1
#
_entry.id   AF-A0A6I6SK66-F1
#
_cell.length_a   1.000
_cell.length_b   1.000
_cell.length_c   1.000
_cell.angle_alpha   90.00
_cell.angle_beta   90.00
_cell.angle_gamma   90.00
#
_symmetry.space_group_name_H-M   'P 1'
#
loop_
_entity.id
_entity.type
_entity.pdbx_description
1 polymer ?
#
loop_
_entity_poly.entity_id
_entity_poly.type
_entity_poly.pdbx_seq_one_letter_code
_entity_poly.pdbx_strand_id
1 'polypeptide(L)'
;MAMSASALPTPLPWQQPLWQHFLELYRSGRLPHALLLSGPHGVGKQRFAEALLGYLLCASPGDVACGQCHGCHMLASGYHPDLLRVSPEEGKRQIRIDPIREVNAFVAQTAQQGGHRVIVLSPAEAMNVAAANALLKSLEEPGQRTLFLLLADVPSRMLATIRSRCQHWSLPLPEPEQSQAWLTQQLGSREEAEFWYRVSGNLPLLAAELATPESRALRKQLHETFDALVRGAEPVAEAARLDRQSLESILWYGIAWLEDLIRLGLSGESAQLRNPDLLPLYRQAVKNARVQDWFRLLDFAREQRRLLASGGNPNPQLVLEAWLVRWSTLLRS
;
A
#
# COMPACT_ATOMS: atom_id res chain seq x y z
N MET A 1 1.00 -4.77 16.29
CA MET A 1 0.61 -6.10 16.80
C MET A 1 0.44 -7.02 15.63
N ALA A 2 1.17 -8.14 15.63
CA ALA A 2 0.98 -9.24 14.70
C ALA A 2 -0.50 -9.60 14.63
N MET A 3 -1.02 -9.74 13.41
CA MET A 3 -2.34 -10.34 13.18
C MET A 3 -2.41 -11.62 14.01
N SER A 4 -3.40 -11.73 14.89
CA SER A 4 -3.65 -12.98 15.62
C SER A 4 -3.72 -14.11 14.61
N ALA A 5 -2.78 -15.04 14.68
CA ALA A 5 -2.51 -16.08 13.69
C ALA A 5 -3.58 -17.19 13.61
N SER A 6 -4.85 -16.89 13.88
CA SER A 6 -5.91 -17.92 13.92
C SER A 6 -7.24 -17.54 13.28
N ALA A 7 -7.39 -16.34 12.69
CA ALA A 7 -8.65 -15.95 12.05
C ALA A 7 -8.41 -15.45 10.62
N LEU A 8 -9.12 -16.04 9.66
CA LEU A 8 -9.11 -15.57 8.28
C LEU A 8 -9.59 -14.11 8.21
N PRO A 9 -8.95 -13.26 7.38
CA PRO A 9 -9.35 -11.86 7.29
C PRO A 9 -10.82 -11.70 6.83
N THR A 10 -11.53 -10.82 7.52
CA THR A 10 -12.89 -10.42 7.15
C THR A 10 -12.90 -9.04 6.49
N PRO A 11 -13.92 -8.74 5.65
CA PRO A 11 -14.07 -7.43 5.03
C PRO A 11 -14.17 -6.33 6.07
N LEU A 12 -13.52 -5.20 5.80
CA LEU A 12 -13.59 -4.01 6.65
C LEU A 12 -14.98 -3.36 6.58
N PRO A 13 -15.37 -2.53 7.57
CA PRO A 13 -16.70 -1.90 7.58
C PRO A 13 -17.06 -1.16 6.29
N TRP A 14 -16.12 -0.39 5.74
CA TRP A 14 -16.29 0.35 4.49
C TRP A 14 -16.25 -0.51 3.23
N GLN A 15 -15.88 -1.79 3.35
CA GLN A 15 -15.84 -2.74 2.22
C GLN A 15 -17.14 -3.53 2.10
N GLN A 16 -18.08 -3.38 3.02
CA GLN A 16 -19.33 -4.15 3.04
C GLN A 16 -20.16 -4.00 1.76
N PRO A 17 -20.34 -2.80 1.15
CA PRO A 17 -21.07 -2.69 -0.12
C PRO A 17 -20.45 -3.52 -1.24
N LEU A 18 -19.12 -3.49 -1.38
CA LEU A 18 -18.40 -4.27 -2.39
C LEU A 18 -18.42 -5.76 -2.07
N TRP A 19 -18.41 -6.12 -0.78
CA TRP A 19 -18.54 -7.50 -0.32
C TRP A 19 -19.91 -8.10 -0.69
N GLN A 20 -21.00 -7.35 -0.46
CA GLN A 20 -22.34 -7.79 -0.86
C GLN A 20 -22.45 -7.97 -2.37
N HIS A 21 -21.89 -7.04 -3.15
CA HIS A 21 -21.83 -7.17 -4.60
C HIS A 21 -21.09 -8.44 -5.05
N PHE A 22 -19.97 -8.78 -4.40
CA PHE A 22 -19.28 -10.05 -4.63
C PHE A 22 -20.17 -11.26 -4.33
N LEU A 23 -20.84 -11.29 -3.17
CA LEU A 23 -21.72 -12.40 -2.78
C LEU A 23 -22.85 -12.61 -3.79
N GLU A 24 -23.45 -11.52 -4.30
CA GLU A 24 -24.47 -11.56 -5.35
C GLU A 24 -23.96 -12.18 -6.66
N LEU A 25 -22.78 -11.76 -7.11
CA LEU A 25 -22.16 -12.31 -8.32
C LEU A 25 -21.82 -13.79 -8.16
N TYR A 26 -21.25 -14.17 -7.01
CA TYR A 26 -20.92 -15.55 -6.70
C TYR A 26 -22.17 -16.44 -6.67
N ARG A 27 -23.20 -16.06 -5.90
CA ARG A 27 -24.46 -16.81 -5.75
C ARG A 27 -25.22 -16.95 -7.07
N SER A 28 -25.12 -15.95 -7.94
CA SER A 28 -25.75 -15.99 -9.27
C SER A 28 -24.90 -16.67 -10.36
N GLY A 29 -23.72 -17.21 -10.02
CA GLY A 29 -22.84 -17.88 -10.98
C GLY A 29 -22.23 -16.94 -12.03
N ARG A 30 -22.18 -15.64 -11.75
CA ARG A 30 -21.71 -14.57 -12.65
C ARG A 30 -20.39 -13.95 -12.20
N LEU A 31 -19.66 -14.62 -11.29
CA LEU A 31 -18.36 -14.14 -10.86
C LEU A 31 -17.41 -14.10 -12.08
N PRO A 32 -16.76 -12.96 -12.38
CA PRO A 32 -15.78 -12.89 -13.45
C PRO A 32 -14.57 -13.78 -13.12
N HIS A 33 -13.87 -14.23 -14.16
CA HIS A 33 -12.64 -15.00 -14.01
C HIS A 33 -11.44 -14.13 -13.63
N ALA A 34 -11.51 -12.81 -13.79
CA ALA A 34 -10.43 -11.89 -13.44
C ALA A 34 -10.97 -10.58 -12.83
N LEU A 35 -10.49 -10.26 -11.64
CA LEU A 35 -10.78 -9.03 -10.90
C LEU A 35 -9.50 -8.20 -10.76
N LEU A 36 -9.60 -6.92 -11.10
CA LEU A 36 -8.60 -5.91 -10.76
C LEU A 36 -9.11 -5.10 -9.58
N LEU A 37 -8.50 -5.27 -8.41
CA LEU A 37 -8.77 -4.48 -7.22
C LEU A 37 -7.84 -3.29 -7.19
N SER A 38 -8.39 -2.07 -7.20
CA SER A 38 -7.58 -0.85 -7.13
C SER A 38 -7.99 0.11 -6.04
N GLY A 39 -7.11 1.06 -5.74
CA GLY A 39 -7.32 2.08 -4.72
C GLY A 39 -6.01 2.44 -4.04
N PRO A 40 -5.97 3.53 -3.25
CA PRO A 40 -4.75 3.93 -2.57
C PRO A 40 -4.25 2.86 -1.58
N HIS A 41 -2.94 2.83 -1.34
CA HIS A 41 -2.36 2.05 -0.25
C HIS A 41 -3.01 2.48 1.08
N GLY A 42 -3.43 1.53 1.92
CA GLY A 42 -4.10 1.84 3.19
C GLY A 42 -5.64 1.79 3.17
N VAL A 43 -6.28 1.55 2.01
CA VAL A 43 -7.75 1.35 1.92
C VAL A 43 -8.20 -0.08 2.25
N GLY A 44 -7.25 -1.04 2.25
CA GLY A 44 -7.51 -2.44 2.59
C GLY A 44 -7.74 -3.39 1.41
N LYS A 45 -7.17 -3.11 0.23
CA LYS A 45 -7.23 -4.01 -0.94
C LYS A 45 -6.77 -5.43 -0.62
N GLN A 46 -5.61 -5.56 0.03
CA GLN A 46 -5.08 -6.88 0.43
C GLN A 46 -6.08 -7.60 1.32
N ARG A 47 -6.58 -6.92 2.36
CA ARG A 47 -7.58 -7.50 3.29
C ARG A 47 -8.86 -7.95 2.59
N PHE A 48 -9.34 -7.17 1.62
CA PHE A 48 -10.50 -7.55 0.82
C PHE A 48 -10.21 -8.80 -0.05
N ALA A 49 -9.04 -8.85 -0.70
CA ALA A 49 -8.62 -10.01 -1.47
C ALA A 49 -8.47 -11.27 -0.59
N GLU A 50 -7.93 -11.15 0.62
CA GLU A 50 -7.85 -12.24 1.59
C GLU A 50 -9.23 -12.73 2.04
N ALA A 51 -10.20 -11.82 2.19
CA ALA A 51 -11.58 -12.21 2.50
C ALA A 51 -12.22 -12.97 1.33
N LEU A 52 -12.02 -12.50 0.09
CA LEU A 52 -12.51 -13.16 -1.13
C LEU A 52 -11.93 -14.57 -1.27
N LEU A 53 -10.60 -14.72 -1.17
CA LEU A 53 -9.97 -16.03 -1.31
C LEU A 53 -10.39 -16.97 -0.17
N GLY A 54 -10.51 -16.45 1.05
CA GLY A 54 -11.00 -17.22 2.19
C GLY A 54 -12.40 -17.77 1.94
N TYR A 55 -13.29 -16.96 1.37
CA TYR A 55 -14.65 -17.37 1.03
C TYR A 55 -14.67 -18.44 -0.08
N LEU A 56 -13.90 -18.24 -1.16
CA LEU A 56 -13.89 -19.12 -2.34
C LEU A 56 -13.27 -20.50 -2.08
N LEU A 57 -12.32 -20.57 -1.16
CA LEU A 57 -11.60 -21.80 -0.78
C LEU A 57 -12.18 -22.44 0.49
N CYS A 58 -13.23 -21.85 1.06
CA CYS A 58 -13.95 -22.42 2.18
C CYS A 58 -14.95 -23.48 1.70
N ALA A 59 -15.00 -24.64 2.37
CA ALA A 59 -15.93 -25.71 2.04
C ALA A 59 -17.41 -25.37 2.32
N SER A 60 -17.66 -24.56 3.36
CA SER A 60 -19.01 -24.21 3.82
C SER A 60 -19.08 -22.75 4.28
N PRO A 61 -18.90 -21.77 3.37
CA PRO A 61 -18.93 -20.36 3.74
C PRO A 61 -20.35 -19.92 4.10
N GLY A 62 -20.46 -19.02 5.09
CA GLY A 62 -21.70 -18.30 5.41
C GLY A 62 -21.74 -16.99 4.63
N ASP A 63 -21.80 -15.86 5.35
CA ASP A 63 -21.54 -14.54 4.79
C ASP A 63 -20.04 -14.25 4.62
N VAL A 64 -19.20 -14.96 5.37
CA VAL A 64 -17.74 -14.99 5.26
C VAL A 64 -17.26 -16.44 5.35
N ALA A 65 -15.95 -16.67 5.15
CA ALA A 65 -15.33 -17.98 5.35
C ALA A 65 -15.60 -18.52 6.76
N CYS A 66 -15.86 -19.82 6.90
CA CYS A 66 -16.24 -20.40 8.20
C CYS A 66 -15.10 -20.44 9.23
N GLY A 67 -13.84 -20.33 8.79
CA GLY A 67 -12.66 -20.33 9.67
C GLY A 67 -12.25 -21.71 10.22
N GLN A 68 -13.11 -22.72 10.15
CA GLN A 68 -12.92 -24.01 10.85
C GLN A 68 -12.79 -25.25 9.93
N CYS A 69 -13.11 -25.13 8.64
CA CYS A 69 -13.00 -26.26 7.71
C CYS A 69 -11.54 -26.52 7.31
N HIS A 70 -11.27 -27.69 6.71
CA HIS A 70 -9.91 -28.06 6.29
C HIS A 70 -9.26 -27.01 5.38
N GLY A 71 -9.99 -26.49 4.39
CA GLY A 71 -9.51 -25.40 3.51
C GLY A 71 -9.19 -24.11 4.27
N CYS A 72 -10.00 -23.74 5.26
CA CYS A 72 -9.74 -22.56 6.11
C CYS A 72 -8.49 -22.74 6.98
N HIS A 73 -8.29 -23.92 7.56
CA HIS A 73 -7.08 -24.22 8.35
C HIS A 73 -5.83 -24.23 7.50
N MET A 74 -5.89 -24.83 6.30
CA MET A 74 -4.80 -24.76 5.32
C MET A 74 -4.45 -23.29 5.03
N LEU A 75 -5.44 -22.49 4.64
CA LEU A 75 -5.22 -21.06 4.38
C LEU A 75 -4.63 -20.30 5.58
N ALA A 76 -5.12 -20.57 6.79
CA ALA A 76 -4.59 -19.95 8.00
C ALA A 76 -3.12 -20.32 8.28
N SER A 77 -2.69 -21.52 7.85
CA SER A 77 -1.27 -21.94 7.89
C SER A 77 -0.39 -21.33 6.80
N GLY A 78 -0.98 -20.53 5.88
CA GLY A 78 -0.26 -19.86 4.80
C GLY A 78 -0.14 -20.69 3.51
N TYR A 79 -0.78 -21.86 3.42
CA TYR A 79 -0.71 -22.76 2.27
C TYR A 79 -2.09 -23.24 1.85
N HIS A 80 -2.39 -23.30 0.55
CA HIS A 80 -3.57 -24.00 0.04
C HIS A 80 -3.25 -24.52 -1.37
N PRO A 81 -3.55 -25.79 -1.70
CA PRO A 81 -3.17 -26.37 -2.99
C PRO A 81 -3.83 -25.67 -4.19
N ASP A 82 -5.02 -25.09 -3.99
CA ASP A 82 -5.74 -24.31 -5.01
C ASP A 82 -5.50 -22.78 -4.92
N LEU A 83 -4.43 -22.35 -4.24
CA LEU A 83 -4.02 -20.94 -4.16
C LEU A 83 -2.60 -20.75 -4.69
N LEU A 84 -2.43 -19.84 -5.64
CA LEU A 84 -1.11 -19.38 -6.08
C LEU A 84 -0.96 -17.88 -5.80
N ARG A 85 0.12 -17.50 -5.13
CA ARG A 85 0.46 -16.10 -4.84
C ARG A 85 1.69 -15.70 -5.65
N VAL A 86 1.57 -14.64 -6.42
CA VAL A 86 2.65 -14.07 -7.22
C VAL A 86 2.95 -12.66 -6.70
N SER A 87 4.19 -12.48 -6.28
CA SER A 87 4.75 -11.20 -5.83
C SER A 87 6.20 -11.11 -6.32
N PRO A 88 6.83 -9.93 -6.30
CA PRO A 88 8.25 -9.82 -6.59
C PRO A 88 9.06 -10.77 -5.70
N GLU A 89 10.05 -11.45 -6.27
CA GLU A 89 10.98 -12.30 -5.52
C GLU A 89 11.71 -11.48 -4.43
N GLU A 90 12.19 -12.15 -3.39
CA GLU A 90 12.87 -11.49 -2.27
C GLU A 90 14.04 -10.62 -2.75
N GLY A 91 14.08 -9.37 -2.28
CA GLY A 91 15.06 -8.36 -2.70
C GLY A 91 14.86 -7.82 -4.13
N LYS A 92 13.80 -8.23 -4.84
CA LYS A 92 13.39 -7.67 -6.13
C LYS A 92 12.16 -6.79 -5.96
N ARG A 93 12.00 -5.85 -6.91
CA ARG A 93 10.85 -4.93 -6.95
C ARG A 93 9.92 -5.15 -8.13
N GLN A 94 10.30 -6.04 -9.06
CA GLN A 94 9.52 -6.38 -10.25
C GLN A 94 9.17 -7.86 -10.27
N ILE A 95 7.95 -8.19 -10.72
CA ILE A 95 7.54 -9.54 -11.06
C ILE A 95 8.08 -9.84 -12.47
N ARG A 96 8.99 -10.82 -12.55
CA ARG A 96 9.58 -11.29 -13.81
C ARG A 96 8.74 -12.38 -14.44
N ILE A 97 9.18 -12.87 -15.60
CA ILE A 97 8.42 -13.84 -16.38
C ILE A 97 8.32 -15.22 -15.70
N ASP A 98 9.32 -15.64 -14.92
CA ASP A 98 9.37 -17.00 -14.38
C ASP A 98 8.22 -17.30 -13.40
N PRO A 99 7.88 -16.43 -12.42
CA PRO A 99 6.68 -16.61 -11.60
C PRO A 99 5.37 -16.68 -12.42
N ILE A 100 5.29 -15.99 -13.56
CA ILE A 100 4.11 -16.06 -14.45
C ILE A 100 4.03 -17.38 -15.21
N ARG A 101 5.16 -18.05 -15.47
CA ARG A 101 5.15 -19.38 -16.08
C ARG A 101 4.53 -20.42 -15.14
N GLU A 102 4.75 -20.28 -13.84
CA GLU A 102 4.10 -21.11 -12.82
C GLU A 102 2.59 -20.90 -12.82
N VAL A 103 2.12 -19.66 -12.99
CA VAL A 103 0.69 -19.36 -13.16
C VAL A 103 0.09 -20.14 -14.33
N ASN A 104 0.75 -20.14 -15.47
CA ASN A 104 0.26 -20.83 -16.66
C ASN A 104 0.18 -22.35 -16.44
N ALA A 105 1.15 -22.94 -15.73
CA ALA A 105 1.13 -24.35 -15.37
C ALA A 105 0.01 -24.66 -14.35
N PHE A 106 -0.21 -23.78 -13.39
CA PHE A 106 -1.24 -23.90 -12.36
C PHE A 106 -2.66 -23.84 -12.94
N VAL A 107 -2.90 -22.95 -13.91
CA VAL A 107 -4.19 -22.80 -14.62
C VAL A 107 -4.56 -24.07 -15.40
N ALA A 108 -3.57 -24.77 -15.96
CA ALA A 108 -3.78 -25.99 -16.72
C ALA A 108 -4.17 -27.22 -15.87
N GLN A 109 -4.01 -27.16 -14.55
CA GLN A 109 -4.34 -28.28 -13.65
C GLN A 109 -5.86 -28.39 -13.42
N THR A 110 -6.29 -29.35 -12.60
CA THR A 110 -7.66 -29.42 -12.08
C THR A 110 -7.63 -29.06 -10.59
N ALA A 111 -8.70 -28.44 -10.07
CA ALA A 111 -8.76 -28.08 -8.65
C ALA A 111 -8.65 -29.34 -7.77
N GLN A 112 -7.71 -29.35 -6.83
CA GLN A 112 -7.45 -30.51 -5.98
C GLN A 112 -8.55 -30.73 -4.94
N GLN A 113 -9.19 -29.65 -4.47
CA GLN A 113 -10.31 -29.71 -3.52
C GLN A 113 -11.69 -29.62 -4.20
N GLY A 114 -11.76 -29.68 -5.54
CA GLY A 114 -13.02 -29.61 -6.30
C GLY A 114 -13.71 -28.23 -6.33
N GLY A 115 -13.08 -27.20 -5.75
CA GLY A 115 -13.59 -25.85 -5.61
C GLY A 115 -13.06 -24.87 -6.67
N HIS A 116 -12.82 -23.63 -6.25
CA HIS A 116 -12.16 -22.61 -7.06
C HIS A 116 -10.64 -22.72 -6.94
N ARG A 117 -9.95 -22.31 -7.99
CA ARG A 117 -8.53 -21.95 -7.93
C ARG A 117 -8.38 -20.46 -7.93
N VAL A 118 -7.54 -19.93 -7.06
CA VAL A 118 -7.34 -18.49 -6.91
C VAL A 118 -5.87 -18.15 -7.16
N ILE A 119 -5.64 -17.20 -8.06
CA ILE A 119 -4.30 -16.69 -8.39
C ILE A 119 -4.26 -15.23 -7.97
N VAL A 120 -3.42 -14.89 -7.00
CA VAL A 120 -3.28 -13.52 -6.49
C VAL A 120 -1.99 -12.92 -7.05
N LEU A 121 -2.08 -11.81 -7.76
CA LEU A 121 -0.92 -11.01 -8.19
C LEU A 121 -0.90 -9.69 -7.43
N SER A 122 0.11 -9.50 -6.58
CA SER A 122 0.21 -8.31 -5.72
C SER A 122 1.68 -7.90 -5.50
N PRO A 123 2.06 -6.63 -5.81
CA PRO A 123 1.33 -5.66 -6.63
C PRO A 123 1.39 -6.03 -8.14
N ALA A 124 0.26 -5.94 -8.84
CA ALA A 124 0.15 -6.33 -10.24
C ALA A 124 0.90 -5.38 -11.20
N GLU A 125 1.05 -4.11 -10.84
CA GLU A 125 1.84 -3.12 -11.60
C GLU A 125 3.35 -3.34 -11.49
N ALA A 126 3.82 -4.24 -10.61
CA ALA A 126 5.22 -4.62 -10.57
C ALA A 126 5.62 -5.61 -11.68
N MET A 127 4.67 -6.13 -12.47
CA MET A 127 5.00 -6.96 -13.62
C MET A 127 5.83 -6.17 -14.65
N ASN A 128 6.95 -6.75 -15.06
CA ASN A 128 7.63 -6.25 -16.25
C ASN A 128 6.83 -6.59 -17.53
N VAL A 129 7.18 -5.97 -18.65
CA VAL A 129 6.44 -6.14 -19.92
C VAL A 129 6.37 -7.60 -20.38
N ALA A 130 7.47 -8.36 -20.19
CA ALA A 130 7.52 -9.77 -20.57
C ALA A 130 6.56 -10.63 -19.71
N ALA A 131 6.55 -10.42 -18.40
CA ALA A 131 5.66 -11.08 -17.45
C ALA A 131 4.19 -10.76 -17.77
N ALA A 132 3.88 -9.48 -17.99
CA ALA A 132 2.54 -9.03 -18.32
C ALA A 132 2.01 -9.66 -19.62
N ASN A 133 2.83 -9.73 -20.67
CA ASN A 133 2.45 -10.39 -21.93
C ASN A 133 2.28 -11.90 -21.76
N ALA A 134 3.11 -12.56 -20.96
CA ALA A 134 3.01 -14.00 -20.70
C ALA A 134 1.72 -14.39 -19.96
N LEU A 135 1.16 -13.48 -19.15
CA LEU A 135 -0.09 -13.68 -18.42
C LEU A 135 -1.34 -13.62 -19.33
N LEU A 136 -1.27 -12.91 -20.46
CA LEU A 136 -2.44 -12.65 -21.33
C LEU A 136 -3.13 -13.94 -21.77
N LYS A 137 -2.35 -14.97 -22.13
CA LYS A 137 -2.89 -16.27 -22.54
C LYS A 137 -3.80 -16.87 -21.45
N SER A 138 -3.36 -16.83 -20.20
CA SER A 138 -4.10 -17.40 -19.08
C SER A 138 -5.30 -16.55 -18.66
N LEU A 139 -5.28 -15.24 -18.93
CA LEU A 139 -6.46 -14.38 -18.75
C LEU A 139 -7.52 -14.61 -19.83
N GLU A 140 -7.11 -14.95 -21.05
CA GLU A 140 -8.04 -15.27 -22.14
C GLU A 140 -8.65 -16.67 -21.99
N GLU A 141 -7.87 -17.62 -21.46
CA GLU A 141 -8.26 -19.02 -21.28
C GLU A 141 -8.01 -19.49 -19.82
N PRO A 142 -8.77 -18.96 -18.83
CA PRO A 142 -8.50 -19.17 -17.40
C PRO A 142 -8.78 -20.59 -16.88
N GLY A 143 -9.31 -21.50 -17.71
CA GLY A 143 -9.81 -22.80 -17.26
C GLY A 143 -11.08 -22.68 -16.39
N GLN A 144 -11.66 -23.81 -16.00
CA GLN A 144 -12.89 -23.80 -15.19
C GLN A 144 -12.61 -23.39 -13.74
N ARG A 145 -13.51 -22.58 -13.16
CA ARG A 145 -13.50 -22.13 -11.75
C ARG A 145 -12.17 -21.51 -11.29
N THR A 146 -11.48 -20.81 -12.18
CA THR A 146 -10.26 -20.07 -11.85
C THR A 146 -10.58 -18.59 -11.70
N LEU A 147 -10.08 -17.97 -10.63
CA LEU A 147 -10.16 -16.54 -10.39
C LEU A 147 -8.76 -15.93 -10.31
N PHE A 148 -8.51 -14.94 -11.15
CA PHE A 148 -7.37 -14.04 -11.04
C PHE A 148 -7.75 -12.82 -10.18
N LEU A 149 -7.00 -12.58 -9.11
CA LEU A 149 -7.10 -11.39 -8.26
C LEU A 149 -5.84 -10.54 -8.46
N LEU A 150 -5.95 -9.47 -9.22
CA LEU A 150 -4.86 -8.52 -9.44
C LEU A 150 -5.07 -7.33 -8.51
N LEU A 151 -4.07 -7.02 -7.69
CA LEU A 151 -4.13 -5.88 -6.77
C LEU A 151 -3.19 -4.79 -7.29
N ALA A 152 -3.71 -3.57 -7.45
CA ALA A 152 -2.90 -2.44 -7.89
C ALA A 152 -3.19 -1.16 -7.11
N ASP A 153 -2.14 -0.42 -6.75
CA ASP A 153 -2.26 0.93 -6.23
C ASP A 153 -2.53 1.92 -7.36
N VAL A 154 -1.80 1.75 -8.48
CA VAL A 154 -1.88 2.62 -9.65
C VAL A 154 -2.13 1.78 -10.91
N PRO A 155 -3.40 1.44 -11.22
CA PRO A 155 -3.75 0.61 -12.38
C PRO A 155 -3.19 1.12 -13.70
N SER A 156 -3.05 2.43 -13.89
CA SER A 156 -2.52 3.01 -15.12
C SER A 156 -1.09 2.60 -15.47
N ARG A 157 -0.33 2.04 -14.51
CA ARG A 157 1.01 1.48 -14.73
C ARG A 157 0.99 0.06 -15.31
N MET A 158 -0.15 -0.62 -15.29
CA MET A 158 -0.33 -1.93 -15.90
C MET A 158 -0.59 -1.82 -17.41
N LEU A 159 -0.27 -2.88 -18.16
CA LEU A 159 -0.60 -2.96 -19.58
C LEU A 159 -2.12 -2.83 -19.79
N ALA A 160 -2.50 -2.00 -20.77
CA ALA A 160 -3.90 -1.79 -21.14
C ALA A 160 -4.61 -3.10 -21.53
N THR A 161 -3.88 -4.03 -22.14
CA THR A 161 -4.37 -5.35 -22.57
C THR A 161 -4.74 -6.27 -21.40
N ILE A 162 -4.06 -6.17 -20.26
CA ILE A 162 -4.46 -6.88 -19.03
C ILE A 162 -5.70 -6.21 -18.43
N ARG A 163 -5.68 -4.88 -18.30
CA ARG A 163 -6.78 -4.13 -17.70
C ARG A 163 -8.10 -4.36 -18.43
N SER A 164 -8.08 -4.43 -19.76
CA SER A 164 -9.29 -4.67 -20.56
C SER A 164 -9.90 -6.07 -20.39
N ARG A 165 -9.13 -7.03 -19.86
CA ARG A 165 -9.57 -8.41 -19.60
C ARG A 165 -9.98 -8.65 -18.15
N CYS A 166 -9.80 -7.65 -17.28
CA CYS A 166 -10.19 -7.73 -15.87
C CYS A 166 -11.46 -6.90 -15.62
N GLN A 167 -12.38 -7.40 -14.80
CA GLN A 167 -13.40 -6.54 -14.25
C GLN A 167 -12.77 -5.66 -13.16
N HIS A 168 -12.87 -4.35 -13.32
CA HIS A 168 -12.20 -3.39 -12.44
C HIS A 168 -13.09 -2.98 -11.28
N TRP A 169 -12.65 -3.29 -10.05
CA TRP A 169 -13.29 -2.85 -8.81
C TRP A 169 -12.39 -1.85 -8.10
N SER A 170 -12.84 -0.60 -8.06
CA SER A 170 -12.17 0.46 -7.32
C SER A 170 -12.68 0.48 -5.89
N LEU A 171 -11.80 0.23 -4.92
CA LEU A 171 -12.11 0.40 -3.51
C LEU A 171 -12.13 1.90 -3.21
N PRO A 172 -13.29 2.46 -2.81
CA PRO A 172 -13.41 3.88 -2.51
C PRO A 172 -12.67 4.23 -1.23
N LEU A 173 -12.34 5.51 -1.08
CA LEU A 173 -11.93 6.02 0.22
C LEU A 173 -13.08 5.82 1.22
N PRO A 174 -12.78 5.32 2.43
CA PRO A 174 -13.78 5.09 3.44
C PRO A 174 -14.32 6.41 3.99
N GLU A 175 -15.58 6.38 4.44
CA GLU A 175 -16.16 7.52 5.13
C GLU A 175 -15.37 7.84 6.41
N PRO A 176 -15.18 9.12 6.75
CA PRO A 176 -14.41 9.51 7.93
C PRO A 176 -14.94 8.89 9.22
N GLU A 177 -16.26 8.84 9.40
CA GLU A 177 -16.88 8.29 10.61
C GLU A 177 -16.55 6.80 10.80
N GLN A 178 -16.66 6.00 9.74
CA GLN A 178 -16.33 4.57 9.78
C GLN A 178 -14.84 4.35 10.05
N SER A 179 -13.98 5.17 9.45
CA SER A 179 -12.53 5.11 9.63
C SER A 179 -12.11 5.43 11.05
N GLN A 180 -12.68 6.49 11.63
CA GLN A 180 -12.41 6.93 12.99
C GLN A 180 -12.90 5.93 14.03
N ALA A 181 -14.10 5.38 13.85
CA ALA A 181 -14.64 4.35 14.72
C ALA A 181 -13.75 3.09 14.72
N TRP A 182 -13.35 2.63 13.53
CA TRP A 182 -12.44 1.49 13.40
C TRP A 182 -11.06 1.77 14.00
N LEU A 183 -10.45 2.93 13.72
CA LEU A 183 -9.15 3.30 14.27
C LEU A 183 -9.16 3.44 15.80
N THR A 184 -10.22 4.00 16.37
CA THR A 184 -10.36 4.13 17.83
C THR A 184 -10.37 2.75 18.49
N GLN A 185 -11.03 1.77 17.87
CA GLN A 185 -10.99 0.37 18.35
C GLN A 185 -9.59 -0.26 18.22
N GLN A 186 -8.85 0.06 17.15
CA GLN A 186 -7.50 -0.50 16.92
C GLN A 186 -6.42 0.12 17.82
N LEU A 187 -6.49 1.44 18.05
CA LEU A 187 -5.47 2.19 18.78
C LEU A 187 -5.81 2.39 20.26
N GLY A 188 -7.07 2.17 20.65
CA GLY A 188 -7.54 2.35 22.03
C GLY A 188 -7.69 3.81 22.47
N SER A 189 -7.39 4.78 21.59
CA SER A 189 -7.51 6.21 21.86
C SER A 189 -8.10 6.94 20.66
N ARG A 190 -9.12 7.77 20.91
CA ARG A 190 -9.73 8.62 19.89
C ARG A 190 -8.76 9.71 19.41
N GLU A 191 -7.97 10.29 20.31
CA GLU A 191 -6.99 11.32 19.96
C GLU A 191 -5.89 10.75 19.05
N GLU A 192 -5.41 9.55 19.35
CA GLU A 192 -4.44 8.87 18.47
C GLU A 192 -5.06 8.52 17.11
N ALA A 193 -6.31 8.06 17.09
CA ALA A 193 -7.03 7.78 15.86
C ALA A 193 -7.16 9.03 14.98
N GLU A 194 -7.59 10.16 15.56
CA GLU A 194 -7.75 11.43 14.85
C GLU A 194 -6.41 11.93 14.30
N PHE A 195 -5.34 11.88 15.10
CA PHE A 195 -4.00 12.30 14.68
C PHE A 195 -3.47 11.44 13.53
N TRP A 196 -3.42 10.12 13.69
CA TRP A 196 -2.84 9.23 12.67
C TRP A 196 -3.69 9.14 11.41
N TYR A 197 -5.01 9.27 11.52
CA TYR A 197 -5.89 9.38 10.35
C TYR A 197 -5.56 10.62 9.52
N ARG A 198 -5.30 11.76 10.17
CA ARG A 198 -4.93 13.00 9.50
C ARG A 198 -3.54 12.90 8.87
N VAL A 199 -2.56 12.36 9.59
CA VAL A 199 -1.18 12.16 9.11
C VAL A 199 -1.13 11.23 7.90
N SER A 200 -1.95 10.17 7.88
CA SER A 200 -2.02 9.21 6.77
C SER A 200 -2.75 9.76 5.53
N GLY A 201 -3.31 10.97 5.60
CA GLY A 201 -4.13 11.53 4.52
C GLY A 201 -5.48 10.84 4.39
N ASN A 202 -6.13 10.51 5.52
CA ASN A 202 -7.45 9.89 5.63
C ASN A 202 -7.50 8.42 5.17
N LEU A 203 -6.38 7.70 5.34
CA LEU A 203 -6.26 6.28 4.99
C LEU A 203 -6.16 5.45 6.28
N PRO A 204 -7.20 4.67 6.66
CA PRO A 204 -7.26 4.06 7.97
C PRO A 204 -6.23 2.96 8.21
N LEU A 205 -5.97 2.05 7.25
CA LEU A 205 -4.93 1.04 7.49
C LEU A 205 -3.54 1.67 7.53
N LEU A 206 -3.28 2.67 6.67
CA LEU A 206 -2.02 3.40 6.72
C LEU A 206 -1.87 4.15 8.05
N ALA A 207 -2.94 4.73 8.59
CA ALA A 207 -2.93 5.32 9.93
C ALA A 207 -2.55 4.29 11.01
N ALA A 208 -3.12 3.09 10.95
CA ALA A 208 -2.77 2.01 11.88
C ALA A 208 -1.30 1.55 11.73
N GLU A 209 -0.78 1.47 10.49
CA GLU A 209 0.63 1.17 10.20
C GLU A 209 1.59 2.25 10.72
N LEU A 210 1.24 3.52 10.55
CA LEU A 210 2.03 4.66 11.03
C LEU A 210 1.99 4.79 12.57
N ALA A 211 0.92 4.28 13.20
CA ALA A 211 0.77 4.25 14.65
C ALA A 211 1.55 3.11 15.33
N THR A 212 2.25 2.25 14.60
CA THR A 212 3.11 1.19 15.17
C THR A 212 4.32 1.78 15.90
N PRO A 213 4.88 1.09 16.92
CA PRO A 213 6.07 1.57 17.65
C PRO A 213 7.26 1.90 16.74
N GLU A 214 7.50 1.09 15.71
CA GLU A 214 8.59 1.26 14.75
C GLU A 214 8.40 2.54 13.93
N SER A 215 7.20 2.73 13.36
CA SER A 215 6.85 3.95 12.61
C SER A 215 6.90 5.21 13.48
N ARG A 216 6.44 5.11 14.74
CA ARG A 216 6.54 6.20 15.72
C ARG A 216 7.99 6.58 15.99
N ALA A 217 8.86 5.60 16.19
CA ALA A 217 10.28 5.82 16.43
C ALA A 217 10.95 6.51 15.23
N LEU A 218 10.66 6.04 14.00
CA LEU A 218 11.19 6.66 12.79
C LEU A 218 10.72 8.12 12.64
N ARG A 219 9.42 8.39 12.83
CA ARG A 219 8.90 9.76 12.77
C ARG A 219 9.58 10.67 13.80
N LYS A 220 9.76 10.18 15.03
CA LYS A 220 10.44 10.93 16.10
C LYS A 220 11.90 11.22 15.73
N GLN A 221 12.63 10.24 15.21
CA GLN A 221 14.01 10.41 14.74
C GLN A 221 14.09 11.48 13.64
N LEU A 222 13.13 11.48 12.71
CA LEU A 222 13.05 12.52 11.69
C LEU A 222 12.80 13.90 12.30
N HIS A 223 11.87 14.05 13.25
CA HIS A 223 11.68 15.34 13.95
C HIS A 223 12.97 15.83 14.60
N GLU A 224 13.68 14.97 15.33
CA GLU A 224 14.95 15.31 15.98
C GLU A 224 16.03 15.73 14.97
N THR A 225 16.06 15.07 13.82
CA THR A 225 16.95 15.41 12.68
C THR A 225 16.64 16.82 12.18
N PHE A 226 15.37 17.14 11.94
CA PHE A 226 14.97 18.47 11.45
C PHE A 226 15.20 19.57 12.48
N ASP A 227 14.97 19.30 13.77
CA ASP A 227 15.30 20.23 14.85
C ASP A 227 16.80 20.50 14.92
N ALA A 228 17.64 19.47 14.71
CA ALA A 228 19.09 19.63 14.65
C ALA A 228 19.51 20.50 13.45
N LEU A 229 18.91 20.30 12.27
CA LEU A 229 19.17 21.12 11.09
C LEU A 229 18.80 22.59 11.30
N VAL A 230 17.66 22.86 11.96
CA VAL A 230 17.24 24.21 12.36
C VAL A 230 18.27 24.87 13.28
N ARG A 231 18.91 24.10 14.17
CA ARG A 231 20.01 24.55 15.04
C ARG A 231 21.37 24.65 14.35
N GLY A 232 21.44 24.40 13.04
CA GLY A 232 22.68 24.50 12.26
C GLY A 232 23.53 23.23 12.22
N ALA A 233 22.99 22.06 12.60
CA ALA A 233 23.70 20.79 12.44
C ALA A 233 24.01 20.50 10.95
N GLU A 234 25.11 19.79 10.71
CA GLU A 234 25.59 19.47 9.36
C GLU A 234 24.73 18.37 8.70
N PRO A 235 24.11 18.62 7.53
CA PRO A 235 23.12 17.69 6.96
C PRO A 235 23.67 16.32 6.63
N VAL A 236 24.94 16.23 6.20
CA VAL A 236 25.61 14.97 5.87
C VAL A 236 25.82 14.12 7.13
N ALA A 237 26.15 14.75 8.26
CA ALA A 237 26.33 14.06 9.53
C ALA A 237 25.00 13.52 10.07
N GLU A 238 23.92 14.31 9.96
CA GLU A 238 22.58 13.87 10.35
C GLU A 238 22.06 12.75 9.43
N ALA A 239 22.36 12.78 8.12
CA ALA A 239 22.00 11.72 7.19
C ALA A 239 22.61 10.37 7.57
N ALA A 240 23.84 10.37 8.07
CA ALA A 240 24.53 9.15 8.51
C ALA A 240 23.90 8.49 9.76
N ARG A 241 23.08 9.21 10.51
CA ARG A 241 22.34 8.67 11.67
C ARG A 241 21.04 7.98 11.29
N LEU A 242 20.50 8.30 10.12
CA LEU A 242 19.26 7.71 9.62
C LEU A 242 19.49 6.28 9.14
N ASP A 243 18.54 5.41 9.47
CA ASP A 243 18.58 4.04 8.96
C ASP A 243 18.33 4.02 7.44
N ARG A 244 19.28 3.42 6.72
CA ARG A 244 19.26 3.30 5.26
C ARG A 244 18.18 2.35 4.76
N GLN A 245 17.78 1.37 5.57
CA GLN A 245 16.70 0.44 5.20
C GLN A 245 15.34 1.15 5.19
N SER A 246 15.21 2.20 6.01
CA SER A 246 14.01 3.03 6.12
C SER A 246 13.89 4.11 5.03
N LEU A 247 14.74 4.12 3.99
CA LEU A 247 14.75 5.16 2.95
C LEU A 247 13.38 5.42 2.33
N GLU A 248 12.62 4.37 2.01
CA GLU A 248 11.31 4.50 1.38
C GLU A 248 10.30 5.21 2.29
N SER A 249 10.30 4.85 3.57
CA SER A 249 9.47 5.49 4.61
C SER A 249 9.91 6.93 4.88
N ILE A 250 11.21 7.21 4.90
CA ILE A 250 11.77 8.56 5.06
C ILE A 250 11.33 9.46 3.90
N LEU A 251 11.46 8.99 2.66
CA LEU A 251 10.99 9.72 1.47
C LEU A 251 9.47 9.93 1.50
N TRP A 252 8.71 8.96 2.00
CA TRP A 252 7.25 9.11 2.18
C TRP A 252 6.92 10.25 3.14
N TYR A 253 7.52 10.29 4.34
CA TYR A 253 7.34 11.40 5.28
C TYR A 253 7.80 12.73 4.67
N GLY A 254 8.96 12.74 4.01
CA GLY A 254 9.50 13.93 3.36
C GLY A 254 8.56 14.52 2.31
N ILE A 255 7.95 13.68 1.46
CA ILE A 255 6.95 14.10 0.49
C ILE A 255 5.71 14.65 1.20
N ALA A 256 5.20 13.96 2.23
CA ALA A 256 4.02 14.39 2.97
C ALA A 256 4.23 15.77 3.64
N TRP A 257 5.41 16.00 4.21
CA TRP A 257 5.76 17.26 4.87
C TRP A 257 5.99 18.40 3.88
N LEU A 258 6.57 18.12 2.70
CA LEU A 258 6.68 19.10 1.62
C LEU A 258 5.32 19.49 1.05
N GLU A 259 4.40 18.53 0.91
CA GLU A 259 3.03 18.81 0.49
C GLU A 259 2.30 19.72 1.48
N ASP A 260 2.47 19.51 2.79
CA ASP A 260 1.95 20.39 3.82
C ASP A 260 2.59 21.78 3.78
N LEU A 261 3.91 21.87 3.65
CA LEU A 261 4.65 23.12 3.52
C LEU A 261 4.15 23.93 2.31
N ILE A 262 4.02 23.29 1.15
CA ILE A 262 3.56 23.93 -0.09
C ILE A 262 2.12 24.42 0.07
N ARG A 263 1.22 23.61 0.68
CA ARG A 263 -0.14 24.05 0.98
C ARG A 263 -0.14 25.29 1.85
N LEU A 264 0.58 25.26 2.99
CA LEU A 264 0.68 26.39 3.89
C LEU A 264 1.23 27.64 3.21
N GLY A 265 2.30 27.51 2.44
CA GLY A 265 2.96 28.64 1.79
C GLY A 265 2.16 29.27 0.64
N LEU A 266 1.26 28.52 0.02
CA LEU A 266 0.38 29.03 -1.05
C LEU A 266 -0.95 29.58 -0.54
N SER A 267 -1.59 28.92 0.44
CA SER A 267 -2.90 29.35 0.94
C SER A 267 -2.83 30.23 2.19
N GLY A 268 -1.75 30.14 2.97
CA GLY A 268 -1.67 30.72 4.32
C GLY A 268 -2.50 29.98 5.36
N GLU A 269 -3.25 28.95 4.97
CA GLU A 269 -4.17 28.22 5.83
C GLU A 269 -3.50 27.02 6.51
N SER A 270 -3.62 26.93 7.83
CA SER A 270 -3.08 25.81 8.62
C SER A 270 -4.11 24.73 8.95
N ALA A 271 -5.41 25.00 8.71
CA ALA A 271 -6.50 24.10 9.07
C ALA A 271 -6.42 22.74 8.36
N GLN A 272 -5.89 22.71 7.13
CA GLN A 272 -5.87 21.52 6.28
C GLN A 272 -4.54 20.73 6.29
N LEU A 273 -3.56 21.11 7.12
CA LEU A 273 -2.26 20.43 7.16
C LEU A 273 -2.41 18.99 7.64
N ARG A 274 -1.73 18.01 7.06
CA ARG A 274 -1.77 16.63 7.56
C ARG A 274 -0.98 16.45 8.86
N ASN A 275 0.08 17.23 9.03
CA ASN A 275 1.01 17.16 10.15
C ASN A 275 1.02 18.51 10.90
N PRO A 276 -0.01 18.81 11.72
CA PRO A 276 -0.12 20.10 12.42
C PRO A 276 1.00 20.32 13.46
N ASP A 277 1.58 19.24 13.97
CA ASP A 277 2.73 19.22 14.87
C ASP A 277 4.00 19.83 14.25
N LEU A 278 4.10 19.86 12.92
CA LEU A 278 5.24 20.42 12.19
C LEU A 278 5.05 21.90 11.78
N LEU A 279 3.96 22.54 12.22
CA LEU A 279 3.67 23.93 11.89
C LEU A 279 4.82 24.92 12.19
N PRO A 280 5.56 24.82 13.32
CA PRO A 280 6.71 25.69 13.57
C PRO A 280 7.80 25.57 12.50
N LEU A 281 8.14 24.34 12.11
CA LEU A 281 9.10 24.03 11.05
C LEU A 281 8.64 24.60 9.71
N TYR A 282 7.36 24.42 9.36
CA TYR A 282 6.81 24.94 8.11
C TYR A 282 6.85 26.46 8.05
N ARG A 283 6.50 27.16 9.15
CA ARG A 283 6.57 28.63 9.21
C ARG A 283 7.99 29.15 9.03
N GLN A 284 8.99 28.44 9.53
CA GLN A 284 10.39 28.78 9.30
C GLN A 284 10.77 28.60 7.84
N ALA A 285 10.41 27.45 7.25
CA ALA A 285 10.69 27.18 5.83
C ALA A 285 10.00 28.16 4.87
N VAL A 286 8.78 28.63 5.20
CA VAL A 286 8.07 29.65 4.43
C VAL A 286 8.79 31.01 4.46
N LYS A 287 9.48 31.35 5.55
CA LYS A 287 10.23 32.61 5.67
C LYS A 287 11.53 32.60 4.88
N ASN A 288 12.20 31.44 4.81
CA ASN A 288 13.58 31.35 4.36
C ASN A 288 13.73 30.91 2.89
N ALA A 289 12.66 30.42 2.26
CA ALA A 289 12.72 29.90 0.90
C ALA A 289 11.52 30.32 0.04
N ARG A 290 11.68 30.20 -1.28
CA ARG A 290 10.62 30.52 -2.25
C ARG A 290 9.85 29.26 -2.62
N VAL A 291 8.62 29.45 -3.11
CA VAL A 291 7.75 28.37 -3.62
C VAL A 291 8.49 27.43 -4.58
N GLN A 292 9.31 27.96 -5.49
CA GLN A 292 10.08 27.17 -6.46
C GLN A 292 11.06 26.20 -5.80
N ASP A 293 11.66 26.57 -4.66
CA ASP A 293 12.63 25.74 -3.95
C ASP A 293 11.94 24.53 -3.30
N TRP A 294 10.72 24.73 -2.78
CA TRP A 294 9.91 23.64 -2.22
C TRP A 294 9.52 22.62 -3.29
N PHE A 295 9.08 23.09 -4.47
CA PHE A 295 8.73 22.20 -5.58
C PHE A 295 9.95 21.44 -6.13
N ARG A 296 11.12 22.07 -6.25
CA ARG A 296 12.36 21.38 -6.66
C ARG A 296 12.71 20.23 -5.72
N LEU A 297 12.54 20.44 -4.41
CA LEU A 297 12.79 19.40 -3.41
C LEU A 297 11.72 18.30 -3.45
N LEU A 298 10.45 18.67 -3.68
CA LEU A 298 9.36 17.70 -3.86
C LEU A 298 9.60 16.81 -5.10
N ASP A 299 10.01 17.42 -6.22
CA ASP A 299 10.32 16.69 -7.45
C ASP A 299 11.50 15.73 -7.25
N PHE A 300 12.56 16.18 -6.57
CA PHE A 300 13.67 15.31 -6.19
C PHE A 300 13.17 14.11 -5.36
N ALA A 301 12.41 14.33 -4.29
CA ALA A 301 11.94 13.25 -3.43
C ALA A 301 11.01 12.27 -4.17
N ARG A 302 10.12 12.78 -5.03
CA ARG A 302 9.24 11.97 -5.87
C ARG A 302 10.01 11.15 -6.91
N GLU A 303 11.05 11.72 -7.50
CA GLU A 303 11.90 11.01 -8.46
C GLU A 303 12.68 9.87 -7.78
N GLN A 304 13.25 10.10 -6.59
CA GLN A 304 13.91 9.03 -5.83
C GLN A 304 12.94 7.90 -5.48
N ARG A 305 11.73 8.24 -5.03
CA ARG A 305 10.67 7.25 -4.77
C ARG A 305 10.23 6.51 -6.04
N ARG A 306 10.19 7.19 -7.19
CA ARG A 306 9.88 6.57 -8.49
C ARG A 306 10.95 5.57 -8.91
N LEU A 307 12.24 5.94 -8.80
CA LEU A 307 13.36 5.06 -9.12
C LEU A 307 13.33 3.80 -8.27
N LEU A 308 13.14 3.95 -6.96
CA LEU A 308 12.93 2.83 -6.03
C LEU A 308 11.75 1.98 -6.52
N ALA A 309 10.56 2.54 -6.71
CA ALA A 309 9.39 1.78 -7.16
C ALA A 309 9.60 1.04 -8.50
N SER A 310 10.40 1.57 -9.43
CA SER A 310 10.70 0.91 -10.71
C SER A 310 11.77 -0.18 -10.65
N GLY A 311 12.35 -0.47 -9.49
CA GLY A 311 13.43 -1.44 -9.35
C GLY A 311 14.85 -0.88 -9.49
N GLY A 312 14.99 0.44 -9.46
CA GLY A 312 16.29 1.09 -9.34
C GLY A 312 16.90 0.84 -7.96
N ASN A 313 18.24 0.85 -7.90
CA ASN A 313 19.00 0.65 -6.66
C ASN A 313 19.89 1.86 -6.37
N PRO A 314 19.31 3.04 -6.08
CA PRO A 314 20.10 4.22 -5.72
C PRO A 314 20.84 3.94 -4.40
N ASN A 315 22.03 4.52 -4.24
CA ASN A 315 22.75 4.44 -2.97
C ASN A 315 21.95 5.19 -1.88
N PRO A 316 21.41 4.50 -0.85
CA PRO A 316 20.53 5.14 0.13
C PRO A 316 21.19 6.29 0.88
N GLN A 317 22.48 6.15 1.20
CA GLN A 317 23.24 7.18 1.91
C GLN A 317 23.30 8.48 1.10
N LEU A 318 23.67 8.39 -0.19
CA LEU A 318 23.75 9.56 -1.07
C LEU A 318 22.39 10.22 -1.26
N VAL A 319 21.30 9.44 -1.32
CA VAL A 319 19.95 9.99 -1.42
C VAL A 319 19.59 10.78 -0.16
N LEU A 320 19.85 10.23 1.03
CA LEU A 320 19.57 10.89 2.30
C LEU A 320 20.40 12.16 2.49
N GLU A 321 21.69 12.11 2.17
CA GLU A 321 22.57 13.28 2.20
C GLU A 321 22.06 14.38 1.25
N ALA A 322 21.80 14.03 -0.01
CA ALA A 322 21.26 14.94 -1.01
C ALA A 322 19.91 15.56 -0.57
N TRP A 323 19.06 14.76 0.06
CA TRP A 323 17.77 15.19 0.57
C TRP A 323 17.90 16.17 1.74
N LEU A 324 18.68 15.83 2.77
CA LEU A 324 18.87 16.70 3.95
C LEU A 324 19.62 17.99 3.61
N VAL A 325 20.60 17.96 2.70
CA VAL A 325 21.28 19.18 2.23
C VAL A 325 20.27 20.16 1.62
N ARG A 326 19.39 19.69 0.74
CA ARG A 326 18.35 20.53 0.12
C ARG A 326 17.30 21.01 1.13
N TRP A 327 16.95 20.19 2.12
CA TRP A 327 16.07 20.64 3.21
C TRP A 327 16.73 21.73 4.06
N SER A 328 18.00 21.57 4.39
CA SER A 328 18.72 22.53 5.23
C SER A 328 18.77 23.92 4.62
N THR A 329 18.84 24.05 3.29
CA THR A 329 18.77 25.34 2.60
C THR A 329 17.41 26.02 2.73
N LEU A 330 16.35 25.27 3.03
CA LEU A 330 15.03 25.84 3.32
C LEU A 330 14.90 26.27 4.79
N LEU A 331 15.75 25.78 5.68
CA LEU A 331 15.62 25.97 7.13
C LEU A 331 16.61 27.00 7.68
N ARG A 332 17.80 27.11 7.08
CA ARG A 332 18.82 28.10 7.46
C ARG A 332 18.45 29.48 6.91
N SER A 333 18.67 30.52 7.71
CA SER A 333 18.44 31.94 7.37
C SER A 333 19.57 32.51 6.52
#